data_AF-A0A9N9HFD2-F1
#
_entry.id   AF-A0A9N9HFD2-F1
#
_cell.length_a   1.000
_cell.length_b   1.000
_cell.length_c   1.000
_cell.angle_alpha   90.00
_cell.angle_beta   90.00
_cell.angle_gamma   90.00
#
_symmetry.space_group_name_H-M   'P 1'
#
loop_
_entity.id
_entity.type
_entity.pdbx_description
1 polymer ?
#
loop_
_entity_poly.entity_id
_entity_poly.type
_entity_poly.pdbx_seq_one_letter_code
_entity_poly.pdbx_strand_id
1 'polypeptide(L)'
;PKYNECLCCRNPELSVMLYGNINMLEEQDLEIWLRQTLKLPFEHIFKKKQCVGYAHIHFFKHEDTSDFFYVYKDIILGDPMGNETSE
;
A
#
# COMPACT_ATOMS: atom_id res chain seq x y z
N PRO A 1 2.56 -5.50 -24.58
CA PRO A 1 3.20 -4.42 -23.80
C PRO A 1 4.33 -4.99 -22.93
N LYS A 2 5.55 -4.42 -23.02
CA LYS A 2 6.59 -4.70 -22.00
C LYS A 2 6.26 -3.83 -20.80
N TYR A 3 5.89 -4.44 -19.68
CA TYR A 3 5.73 -3.74 -18.42
C TYR A 3 7.11 -3.49 -17.83
N ASN A 4 7.30 -2.35 -17.15
CA ASN A 4 8.48 -2.16 -16.32
C ASN A 4 8.45 -3.22 -15.21
N GLU A 5 9.58 -3.87 -14.97
CA GLU A 5 9.72 -4.84 -13.89
C GLU A 5 9.99 -4.08 -12.58
N CYS A 6 9.28 -4.42 -11.50
CA CYS A 6 9.66 -3.91 -10.19
C CYS A 6 11.03 -4.47 -9.80
N LEU A 7 11.97 -3.60 -9.41
CA LEU A 7 13.27 -4.01 -8.87
C LEU A 7 13.17 -4.91 -7.62
N CYS A 8 12.02 -4.86 -6.93
CA CYS A 8 11.73 -5.63 -5.72
C CYS A 8 11.42 -7.10 -5.99
N CYS A 9 10.62 -7.41 -7.02
CA CYS A 9 10.07 -8.75 -7.26
C CYS A 9 10.19 -9.23 -8.72
N ARG A 10 10.75 -8.40 -9.61
CA ARG A 10 10.88 -8.62 -11.06
C ARG A 10 9.56 -8.88 -11.78
N ASN A 11 8.43 -8.58 -11.15
CA ASN A 11 7.11 -8.67 -11.76
C ASN A 11 6.73 -7.36 -12.44
N PRO A 12 5.77 -7.38 -13.39
CA PRO A 12 5.16 -6.16 -13.93
C PRO A 12 4.76 -5.19 -12.82
N GLU A 13 5.02 -3.90 -13.01
CA GLU A 13 4.64 -2.84 -12.07
C GLU A 13 3.11 -2.68 -12.05
N LEU A 14 2.46 -3.54 -11.25
CA LEU A 14 1.04 -3.49 -10.90
C LEU A 14 0.96 -2.99 -9.47
N SER A 15 0.76 -1.68 -9.34
CA SER A 15 0.77 -1.03 -8.04
C SER A 15 -0.31 0.03 -7.87
N VAL A 16 -0.75 0.21 -6.62
CA VAL A 16 -1.55 1.34 -6.19
C VAL A 16 -0.72 2.18 -5.22
N MET A 17 -0.69 3.49 -5.43
CA MET A 17 -0.03 4.42 -4.53
C MET A 17 -0.93 4.68 -3.32
N LEU A 18 -0.40 4.41 -2.13
CA LEU A 18 -0.95 4.84 -0.86
C LEU A 18 -0.23 6.10 -0.41
N TYR A 19 -0.96 7.16 -0.09
CA TYR A 19 -0.39 8.40 0.46
C TYR A 19 -1.04 8.76 1.80
N GLY A 20 -0.29 9.40 2.69
CA GLY A 20 -0.78 9.82 4.00
C GLY A 20 0.32 10.03 5.04
N ASN A 21 -0.06 10.18 6.31
CA ASN A 21 0.88 10.32 7.42
C ASN A 21 1.49 8.97 7.83
N ILE A 22 2.27 8.39 6.92
CA ILE A 22 2.93 7.08 7.13
C ILE A 22 4.44 7.22 7.38
N ASN A 23 4.90 8.43 7.68
CA ASN A 23 6.33 8.77 7.77
C ASN A 23 7.05 7.95 8.85
N MET A 24 6.38 7.77 9.99
CA MET A 24 6.92 7.12 11.18
C MET A 24 6.80 5.59 11.15
N LEU A 25 6.23 5.01 10.08
CA LEU A 25 6.05 3.56 9.96
C LEU A 25 7.15 2.98 9.09
N GLU A 26 7.82 1.94 9.56
CA GLU A 26 8.66 1.14 8.68
C GLU A 26 7.77 0.35 7.69
N GLU A 27 8.36 -0.08 6.57
CA GLU A 27 7.64 -0.81 5.51
C GLU A 27 6.88 -2.04 6.08
N GLN A 28 7.53 -2.76 7.00
CA GLN A 28 6.98 -3.97 7.62
C GLN A 28 5.79 -3.66 8.54
N ASP A 29 5.86 -2.59 9.34
CA ASP A 29 4.76 -2.19 10.23
C ASP A 29 3.55 -1.72 9.42
N LEU A 30 3.81 -0.95 8.36
CA LEU A 30 2.78 -0.52 7.42
C LEU A 30 2.13 -1.73 6.73
N GLU A 31 2.91 -2.74 6.35
CA GLU A 31 2.39 -3.97 5.74
C GLU A 31 1.50 -4.75 6.69
N ILE A 32 1.93 -4.95 7.94
CA ILE A 32 1.14 -5.64 8.96
C ILE A 32 -0.19 -4.91 9.17
N TRP A 33 -0.15 -3.59 9.34
CA TRP A 33 -1.36 -2.79 9.54
C TRP A 33 -2.31 -2.85 8.35
N LEU A 34 -1.80 -2.72 7.11
CA LEU A 34 -2.63 -2.82 5.91
C LEU A 34 -3.25 -4.20 5.76
N ARG A 35 -2.54 -5.29 6.08
CA ARG A 35 -3.10 -6.65 6.07
C ARG A 35 -4.22 -6.84 7.09
N GLN A 36 -4.20 -6.10 8.20
CA GLN A 36 -5.26 -6.12 9.21
C GLN A 36 -6.46 -5.24 8.85
N THR A 37 -6.20 -4.13 8.14
CA THR A 37 -7.21 -3.10 7.84
C THR A 37 -7.94 -3.38 6.53
N LEU A 38 -7.23 -3.87 5.53
CA LEU A 38 -7.74 -4.09 4.19
C LEU A 38 -8.24 -5.52 4.04
N LYS A 39 -9.33 -5.69 3.28
CA LYS A 39 -9.95 -6.99 3.04
C LYS A 39 -9.46 -7.67 1.77
N LEU A 40 -8.92 -6.89 0.84
CA LEU A 40 -8.45 -7.38 -0.45
C LEU A 40 -6.98 -7.83 -0.35
N PRO A 41 -6.61 -8.93 -1.04
CA PRO A 41 -5.25 -9.43 -1.01
C PRO A 41 -4.30 -8.49 -1.76
N PHE A 42 -3.06 -8.44 -1.29
CA PHE A 42 -1.93 -7.82 -1.96
C PHE A 42 -0.64 -8.58 -1.64
N GLU A 43 0.36 -8.44 -2.51
CA GLU A 43 1.61 -9.20 -2.43
C GLU A 43 2.53 -8.66 -1.34
N HIS A 44 2.95 -7.40 -1.48
CA HIS A 44 3.83 -6.71 -0.53
C HIS A 44 3.69 -5.20 -0.68
N ILE A 45 4.25 -4.48 0.29
CA ILE A 45 4.41 -3.03 0.21
C ILE A 45 5.83 -2.70 -0.21
N PHE A 46 5.98 -1.65 -1.00
CA PHE A 46 7.25 -1.03 -1.28
C PHE A 46 7.25 0.43 -0.80
N LYS A 47 8.07 0.72 0.21
CA LYS A 47 8.29 2.05 0.76
C LYS A 47 9.78 2.37 0.75
N LYS A 48 10.18 3.34 -0.08
CA LYS A 48 11.57 3.84 -0.05
C LYS A 48 11.81 4.65 1.22
N LYS A 49 12.92 4.40 1.92
CA LYS A 49 13.31 5.13 3.15
C LYS A 49 13.36 6.66 3.01
N GLN A 50 13.61 7.17 1.80
CA GLN A 50 13.68 8.61 1.51
C GLN A 50 12.33 9.20 1.08
N CYS A 51 11.31 8.36 0.84
CA CYS A 51 10.00 8.79 0.41
C CYS A 51 9.13 9.05 1.63
N VAL A 52 8.88 10.33 1.87
CA VAL A 52 8.05 10.82 2.96
C VAL A 52 6.60 10.85 2.45
N GLY A 53 5.72 10.15 3.13
CA GLY A 53 4.27 10.29 2.99
C GLY A 53 3.60 9.41 1.93
N TYR A 54 4.34 8.50 1.27
CA TYR A 54 3.73 7.55 0.34
C TYR A 54 4.45 6.20 0.26
N ALA A 55 3.71 5.17 -0.14
CA ALA A 55 4.17 3.81 -0.38
C ALA A 55 3.41 3.22 -1.57
N HIS A 56 3.94 2.15 -2.17
CA HIS A 56 3.27 1.42 -3.24
C HIS A 56 2.81 0.07 -2.72
N ILE A 57 1.55 -0.27 -2.95
CA ILE A 57 1.00 -1.60 -2.69
C ILE A 57 1.11 -2.38 -4.00
N HIS A 58 1.80 -3.53 -3.98
CA HIS A 58 2.02 -4.35 -5.17
C HIS A 58 1.06 -5.52 -5.24
N PHE A 59 0.67 -5.84 -6.46
CA PHE A 59 -0.27 -6.91 -6.78
C PHE A 59 0.32 -7.85 -7.83
N PHE A 60 -0.05 -9.12 -7.79
CA PHE A 60 0.35 -10.07 -8.81
C PHE A 60 -0.54 -9.99 -10.07
N LYS A 61 -1.84 -9.73 -9.89
CA LYS A 61 -2.82 -9.68 -10.98
C LYS A 61 -3.35 -8.26 -11.20
N HIS A 62 -3.62 -7.95 -12.47
CA HIS A 62 -4.24 -6.68 -12.85
C HIS A 62 -5.67 -6.56 -12.28
N GLU A 63 -6.41 -7.66 -12.24
CA GLU A 63 -7.77 -7.72 -11.66
C GLU A 63 -7.74 -7.30 -10.18
N ASP A 64 -6.87 -7.92 -9.38
CA ASP A 64 -6.68 -7.57 -7.96
C ASP A 64 -6.31 -6.09 -7.78
N THR A 65 -5.44 -5.55 -8.65
CA THR A 65 -5.05 -4.12 -8.63
C THR A 65 -6.23 -3.20 -8.90
N SER A 66 -7.04 -3.54 -9.91
CA SER A 66 -8.21 -2.76 -10.32
C SER A 66 -9.28 -2.78 -9.23
N ASP A 67 -9.61 -3.97 -8.72
CA ASP A 67 -10.59 -4.14 -7.65
C ASP A 67 -10.15 -3.37 -6.41
N PHE A 68 -8.87 -3.45 -6.05
CA PHE A 68 -8.31 -2.67 -4.96
C PHE A 68 -8.49 -1.17 -5.15
N PHE A 69 -8.08 -0.64 -6.31
CA PHE A 69 -8.18 0.78 -6.60
C PHE A 69 -9.63 1.26 -6.50
N TYR A 70 -10.58 0.59 -7.14
CA TYR A 70 -11.97 1.05 -7.13
C TYR A 70 -12.65 0.92 -5.76
N VAL A 71 -12.26 -0.06 -4.95
CA VAL A 71 -12.78 -0.21 -3.58
C VAL A 71 -12.22 0.86 -2.65
N TYR A 72 -10.94 1.21 -2.76
CA TYR A 72 -10.25 2.05 -1.77
C TYR A 72 -9.89 3.47 -2.21
N LYS A 73 -10.06 3.86 -3.50
CA LYS A 73 -9.65 5.18 -4.03
C LYS A 73 -10.22 6.39 -3.30
N ASP A 74 -11.40 6.26 -2.69
CA ASP A 74 -12.11 7.33 -1.99
C ASP A 74 -12.20 7.07 -0.48
N ILE A 75 -11.43 6.10 0.04
CA ILE A 75 -11.43 5.72 1.45
C ILE A 75 -10.23 6.33 2.16
N ILE A 76 -10.50 7.04 3.26
CA ILE A 76 -9.48 7.47 4.21
C ILE A 76 -9.36 6.38 5.27
N LEU A 77 -8.20 5.74 5.34
CA LEU A 77 -7.88 4.78 6.39
C LEU A 77 -7.54 5.55 7.68
N GLY A 78 -7.92 4.99 8.83
CA GLY A 78 -7.62 5.57 10.15
C GLY A 78 -6.12 5.56 10.48
N ASP A 79 -5.76 6.01 11.68
CA ASP A 79 -4.36 6.04 12.10
C ASP A 79 -3.82 4.60 12.32
N PRO A 80 -2.74 4.18 11.62
CA PRO A 80 -2.05 2.92 11.87
C PRO A 80 -1.58 2.70 13.30
N MET A 81 -1.33 3.77 14.07
CA MET A 81 -0.88 3.67 15.45
C MET A 81 -2.01 3.66 16.48
N GLY A 82 -3.28 3.65 16.05
CA GLY A 82 -4.42 3.49 16.96
C GLY A 82 -4.50 4.58 18.04
N ASN A 83 -3.97 5.77 17.78
CA ASN A 83 -4.27 6.90 18.63
C ASN A 83 -5.74 7.25 18.40
N GLU A 84 -6.60 6.70 19.24
CA GLU A 84 -7.88 7.32 19.53
C GLU A 84 -7.56 8.76 19.93
N THR A 85 -7.73 9.71 19.01
CA THR A 85 -7.96 11.08 19.43
C THR A 85 -9.30 11.08 20.14
N SER A 86 -9.25 10.76 21.43
CA SER A 86 -10.35 11.01 22.35
C SER A 86 -10.57 12.52 22.35
N GLU A 87 -11.63 12.96 21.69
CA GLU A 87 -12.26 14.25 21.98
C GLU A 87 -12.97 14.21 23.35
#